data_AF-A0A378KR40-F1
#
_entry.id   AF-A0A378KR40-F1
#
_cell.length_a   1.000
_cell.length_b   1.000
_cell.length_c   1.000
_cell.angle_alpha   90.00
_cell.angle_beta   90.00
_cell.angle_gamma   90.00
#
_symmetry.space_group_name_H-M   'P 1'
#
loop_
_entity.id
_entity.type
_entity.pdbx_description
1 polymer ?
#
loop_
_entity_poly.entity_id
_entity_poly.type
_entity_poly.pdbx_seq_one_letter_code
_entity_poly.pdbx_strand_id
1 'polypeptide(L)'
;MPQFDLNKLVVLHLYNYSKPRGEKDPLSLIEKNCDVVKLSTCMRIIYILNSDSLVSEQQSAAYKSLTDFLNRKDMYSIATRFERLEGAKAYEFLLFWIIGGINPQKTLNDTRILGDVRSIWTKMLKSPSVRTKRLVEMYLSFFNDLFTDSANLNKMIPNYNHLELPELVVTFKNACQNCTWARVNGFLSFLTAFNYNHFTKDNYFYAMESDLKLMKNRILNKVELSPNGTVVAFFKSKYEQSQDNLIGIDIRLKTINRLLETLNLLIERSTELLPSEHATLKEELNTENAEDHVLMDIESSTKDVQADPDEGNVGSSKYTF
;
A
#
# COMPACT_ATOMS: atom_id res chain seq x y z
N MET A 1 -0.16 18.53 -11.28
CA MET A 1 -0.99 17.36 -11.66
C MET A 1 -2.01 17.13 -10.55
N PRO A 2 -3.27 16.78 -10.86
CA PRO A 2 -4.24 16.42 -9.84
C PRO A 2 -3.73 15.21 -9.05
N GLN A 3 -3.71 15.34 -7.73
CA GLN A 3 -3.36 14.26 -6.82
C GLN A 3 -4.55 13.30 -6.72
N PHE A 4 -4.29 12.00 -6.66
CA PHE A 4 -5.33 11.01 -6.37
C PHE A 4 -5.78 11.18 -4.91
N ASP A 5 -7.09 11.29 -4.68
CA ASP A 5 -7.64 11.36 -3.33
C ASP A 5 -7.62 9.99 -2.67
N LEU A 6 -6.66 9.78 -1.77
CA LEU A 6 -6.53 8.52 -1.04
C LEU A 6 -7.73 8.19 -0.18
N ASN A 7 -8.54 9.16 0.26
CA ASN A 7 -9.76 8.86 1.03
C ASN A 7 -10.81 8.11 0.20
N LYS A 8 -10.74 8.23 -1.12
CA LYS A 8 -11.58 7.49 -2.06
C LYS A 8 -10.96 6.17 -2.51
N LEU A 9 -9.77 5.80 -2.03
CA LEU A 9 -9.15 4.53 -2.39
C LEU A 9 -9.94 3.37 -1.80
N VAL A 10 -10.30 2.41 -2.63
CA VAL A 10 -10.88 1.13 -2.21
C VAL A 10 -10.03 0.00 -2.80
N VAL A 11 -9.71 -0.97 -1.96
CA VAL A 11 -9.03 -2.20 -2.34
C VAL A 11 -9.92 -3.39 -2.01
N LEU A 12 -10.22 -4.21 -3.01
CA LEU A 12 -10.85 -5.51 -2.82
C LEU A 12 -9.76 -6.58 -2.95
N HIS A 13 -9.49 -7.27 -1.85
CA HIS A 13 -8.47 -8.31 -1.77
C HIS A 13 -9.17 -9.67 -1.63
N LEU A 14 -8.96 -10.53 -2.63
CA LEU A 14 -9.40 -11.92 -2.61
C LEU A 14 -8.18 -12.84 -2.52
N TYR A 15 -8.19 -13.73 -1.55
CA TYR A 15 -7.18 -14.78 -1.37
C TYR A 15 -7.79 -16.16 -1.58
N ASN A 16 -7.11 -17.01 -2.34
CA ASN A 16 -7.57 -18.33 -2.77
C ASN A 16 -8.84 -18.32 -3.63
N TYR A 17 -9.11 -17.21 -4.35
CA TYR A 17 -10.25 -17.17 -5.27
C TYR A 17 -10.12 -18.22 -6.36
N SER A 18 -11.14 -19.06 -6.47
CA SER A 18 -11.27 -20.03 -7.55
C SER A 18 -12.48 -19.68 -8.39
N LYS A 19 -12.28 -19.56 -9.70
CA LYS A 19 -13.38 -19.26 -10.63
C LYS A 19 -14.44 -20.37 -10.57
N PRO A 20 -15.73 -20.04 -10.43
CA PRO A 20 -16.79 -21.05 -10.40
C PRO A 20 -16.89 -21.78 -11.73
N ARG A 21 -17.14 -23.10 -11.69
CA ARG A 21 -17.34 -23.94 -12.88
C ARG A 21 -18.81 -23.93 -13.26
N GLY A 22 -19.12 -23.69 -14.54
CA GLY A 22 -20.50 -23.72 -15.05
C GLY A 22 -21.34 -22.48 -14.72
N GLU A 23 -20.85 -21.58 -13.87
CA GLU A 23 -21.51 -20.31 -13.53
C GLU A 23 -20.77 -19.10 -14.12
N LYS A 24 -21.46 -17.96 -14.16
CA LYS A 24 -20.86 -16.69 -14.55
C LYS A 24 -19.96 -16.17 -13.44
N ASP A 25 -18.73 -15.84 -13.79
CA ASP A 25 -17.73 -15.30 -12.85
C ASP A 25 -18.16 -13.92 -12.33
N PRO A 26 -18.42 -13.73 -11.02
CA PRO A 26 -18.81 -12.43 -10.47
C PRO A 26 -17.72 -11.37 -10.63
N LEU A 27 -16.45 -11.77 -10.68
CA LEU A 27 -15.35 -10.83 -10.91
C LEU A 27 -15.41 -10.20 -12.30
N SER A 28 -15.97 -10.91 -13.29
CA SER A 28 -16.17 -10.35 -14.64
C SER A 28 -17.16 -9.19 -14.66
N LEU A 29 -18.10 -9.14 -13.71
CA LEU A 29 -19.04 -8.02 -13.57
C LEU A 29 -18.36 -6.80 -12.99
N ILE A 30 -17.49 -6.98 -11.99
CA ILE A 30 -16.65 -5.90 -11.44
C ILE A 30 -15.74 -5.35 -12.53
N GLU A 31 -15.01 -6.22 -13.23
CA GLU A 31 -14.12 -5.83 -14.31
C GLU A 31 -14.85 -5.19 -15.49
N LYS A 32 -16.14 -5.44 -15.67
CA LYS A 32 -16.93 -4.80 -16.74
C LYS A 32 -17.47 -3.44 -16.30
N ASN A 33 -18.08 -3.37 -15.13
CA ASN A 33 -18.93 -2.25 -14.72
C ASN A 33 -18.20 -1.25 -13.81
N CYS A 34 -17.15 -1.68 -13.10
CA CYS A 34 -16.36 -0.83 -12.23
C CYS A 34 -15.05 -0.42 -12.92
N ASP A 35 -14.64 0.84 -12.74
CA ASP A 35 -13.37 1.35 -13.26
C ASP A 35 -12.21 0.89 -12.35
N VAL A 36 -11.86 -0.39 -12.48
CA VAL A 36 -10.93 -1.11 -11.61
C VAL A 36 -9.58 -1.40 -12.30
N VAL A 37 -8.50 -1.33 -11.52
CA VAL A 37 -7.19 -1.88 -11.89
C VAL A 37 -6.99 -3.22 -11.21
N LYS A 38 -6.76 -4.27 -12.00
CA LYS A 38 -6.50 -5.63 -11.53
C LYS A 38 -5.02 -5.88 -11.35
N LEU A 39 -4.63 -6.23 -10.14
CA LEU A 39 -3.33 -6.82 -9.83
C LEU A 39 -3.57 -8.26 -9.41
N SER A 40 -2.93 -9.22 -10.09
CA SER A 40 -3.15 -10.64 -9.80
C SER A 40 -1.84 -11.39 -9.69
N THR A 41 -1.78 -12.23 -8.67
CA THR A 41 -0.74 -13.24 -8.45
C THR A 41 -1.41 -14.61 -8.42
N CYS A 42 -0.64 -15.69 -8.24
CA CYS A 42 -1.18 -17.05 -8.19
C CYS A 42 -2.28 -17.26 -7.13
N MET A 43 -2.17 -16.60 -5.97
CA MET A 43 -3.07 -16.81 -4.83
C MET A 43 -3.93 -15.59 -4.50
N ARG A 44 -3.66 -14.43 -5.11
CA ARG A 44 -4.32 -13.16 -4.78
C ARG A 44 -4.84 -12.46 -6.01
N ILE A 45 -6.07 -11.98 -5.89
CA ILE A 45 -6.66 -10.99 -6.80
C ILE A 45 -6.86 -9.72 -5.98
N ILE A 46 -6.23 -8.64 -6.41
CA ILE A 46 -6.30 -7.33 -5.78
C ILE A 46 -6.88 -6.37 -6.81
N TYR A 47 -8.03 -5.82 -6.49
CA TYR A 47 -8.69 -4.78 -7.28
C TYR A 47 -8.50 -3.43 -6.60
N ILE A 48 -7.93 -2.50 -7.34
CA ILE A 48 -7.78 -1.10 -6.92
C ILE A 48 -8.84 -0.30 -7.64
N LEU A 49 -9.68 0.38 -6.88
CA LEU A 49 -10.74 1.23 -7.42
C LEU A 49 -10.93 2.50 -6.59
N ASN A 50 -11.56 3.49 -7.20
CA ASN A 50 -12.07 4.67 -6.52
C ASN A 50 -13.48 4.36 -5.99
N SER A 51 -13.84 4.86 -4.80
CA SER A 51 -15.19 4.71 -4.22
C SER A 51 -16.30 5.15 -5.16
N ASP A 52 -16.05 6.15 -6.01
CA ASP A 52 -16.99 6.63 -7.03
C ASP A 52 -17.32 5.54 -8.07
N SER A 53 -16.47 4.51 -8.21
CA SER A 53 -16.66 3.34 -9.10
C SER A 53 -17.60 2.27 -8.53
N LEU A 54 -18.25 2.53 -7.39
CA LEU A 54 -19.21 1.63 -6.73
C LEU A 54 -20.61 2.24 -6.59
N VAL A 55 -20.83 3.47 -7.06
CA VAL A 55 -22.02 4.26 -6.72
C VAL A 55 -23.20 4.01 -7.66
N SER A 56 -22.96 3.80 -8.96
CA SER A 56 -24.06 3.59 -9.90
C SER A 56 -24.79 2.26 -9.65
N GLU A 57 -26.05 2.16 -10.07
CA GLU A 57 -26.86 0.95 -9.91
C GLU A 57 -26.16 -0.30 -10.47
N GLN A 58 -25.53 -0.20 -11.64
CA GLN A 58 -24.80 -1.31 -12.27
C GLN A 58 -23.54 -1.70 -11.50
N GLN A 59 -22.83 -0.73 -10.92
CA GLN A 59 -21.63 -0.98 -10.12
C GLN A 59 -21.98 -1.59 -8.76
N SER A 60 -22.99 -1.03 -8.09
CA SER A 60 -23.55 -1.56 -6.84
C SER A 60 -24.07 -2.98 -7.03
N ALA A 61 -24.77 -3.27 -8.14
CA ALA A 61 -25.22 -4.62 -8.47
C ALA A 61 -24.05 -5.59 -8.74
N ALA A 62 -22.99 -5.14 -9.43
CA ALA A 62 -21.79 -5.95 -9.63
C ALA A 62 -21.08 -6.27 -8.31
N TYR A 63 -20.93 -5.28 -7.43
CA TYR A 63 -20.36 -5.46 -6.10
C TYR A 63 -21.19 -6.41 -5.23
N LYS A 64 -22.51 -6.22 -5.21
CA LYS A 64 -23.43 -7.09 -4.49
C LYS A 64 -23.37 -8.53 -5.01
N SER A 65 -23.32 -8.71 -6.33
CA SER A 65 -23.17 -10.04 -6.95
C SER A 65 -21.89 -10.76 -6.48
N LEU A 66 -20.78 -10.02 -6.34
CA LEU A 66 -19.55 -10.56 -5.78
C LEU A 66 -19.69 -10.94 -4.30
N THR A 67 -20.23 -10.05 -3.46
CA THR A 67 -20.39 -10.35 -2.02
C THR A 67 -21.36 -11.49 -1.78
N ASP A 68 -22.46 -11.56 -2.53
CA ASP A 68 -23.44 -12.64 -2.44
C ASP A 68 -22.81 -13.98 -2.82
N PHE A 69 -21.95 -14.01 -3.85
CA PHE A 69 -21.20 -15.21 -4.23
C PHE A 69 -20.23 -15.65 -3.13
N LEU A 70 -19.44 -14.72 -2.58
CA LEU A 70 -18.44 -15.02 -1.55
C LEU A 70 -19.06 -15.48 -0.22
N ASN A 71 -20.29 -15.06 0.06
CA ASN A 71 -21.04 -15.47 1.25
C ASN A 71 -21.69 -16.85 1.11
N ARG A 72 -21.72 -17.45 -0.09
CA ARG A 72 -22.19 -18.83 -0.26
C ARG A 72 -21.18 -19.77 0.39
N LYS A 73 -21.59 -20.42 1.48
CA LYS A 73 -20.85 -21.53 2.07
C LYS A 73 -21.01 -22.76 1.17
N ASP A 74 -20.26 -22.82 0.08
CA ASP A 74 -20.19 -24.03 -0.73
C ASP A 74 -19.21 -25.02 -0.06
N MET A 75 -19.69 -26.21 0.31
CA MET A 75 -18.95 -27.20 1.11
C MET A 75 -17.66 -27.70 0.43
N TYR A 76 -17.51 -27.48 -0.87
CA TYR A 76 -16.42 -28.02 -1.68
C TYR A 76 -15.40 -26.97 -2.15
N SER A 77 -15.60 -25.69 -1.83
CA SER A 77 -14.65 -24.64 -2.20
C SER A 77 -13.68 -24.34 -1.04
N ILE A 78 -12.38 -24.25 -1.34
CA ILE A 78 -11.42 -23.67 -0.39
C ILE A 78 -11.95 -22.28 -0.04
N ALA A 79 -12.16 -22.01 1.26
CA ALA A 79 -12.75 -20.76 1.70
C ALA A 79 -11.98 -19.57 1.14
N THR A 80 -12.60 -18.86 0.18
CA THR A 80 -12.05 -17.62 -0.36
C THR A 80 -12.09 -16.58 0.75
N ARG A 81 -10.93 -16.04 1.12
CA ARG A 81 -10.90 -14.91 2.07
C ARG A 81 -11.07 -13.63 1.28
N PHE A 82 -11.96 -12.77 1.78
CA PHE A 82 -12.29 -11.51 1.15
C PHE A 82 -12.15 -10.37 2.15
N GLU A 83 -11.42 -9.34 1.74
CA GLU A 83 -11.21 -8.12 2.51
C GLU A 83 -11.54 -6.92 1.63
N ARG A 84 -12.35 -6.00 2.16
CA ARG A 84 -12.55 -4.66 1.60
C ARG A 84 -11.81 -3.67 2.49
N LEU A 85 -10.81 -3.02 1.93
CA LEU A 85 -10.00 -2.01 2.60
C LEU A 85 -10.28 -0.65 1.96
N GLU A 86 -10.25 0.40 2.75
CA GLU A 86 -10.54 1.77 2.31
C GLU A 86 -9.52 2.77 2.84
N GLY A 87 -9.36 3.87 2.11
CA GLY A 87 -8.59 5.01 2.57
C GLY A 87 -7.13 4.69 2.87
N ALA A 88 -6.67 5.18 4.01
CA ALA A 88 -5.33 4.91 4.53
C ALA A 88 -5.06 3.40 4.67
N LYS A 89 -5.99 2.61 5.20
CA LYS A 89 -5.80 1.15 5.39
C LYS A 89 -5.58 0.42 4.07
N ALA A 90 -6.27 0.83 3.01
CA ALA A 90 -6.05 0.29 1.67
C ALA A 90 -4.64 0.60 1.15
N TYR A 91 -4.16 1.83 1.35
CA TYR A 91 -2.82 2.23 0.91
C TYR A 91 -1.73 1.50 1.70
N GLU A 92 -1.86 1.43 3.03
CA GLU A 92 -0.96 0.71 3.92
C GLU A 92 -0.84 -0.76 3.51
N PHE A 93 -1.98 -1.43 3.27
CA PHE A 93 -2.01 -2.80 2.78
C PHE A 93 -1.25 -2.96 1.46
N LEU A 94 -1.47 -2.07 0.49
CA LEU A 94 -0.78 -2.13 -0.79
C LEU A 94 0.73 -1.95 -0.64
N LEU A 95 1.18 -1.01 0.21
CA LEU A 95 2.60 -0.84 0.50
C LEU A 95 3.18 -2.13 1.09
N PHE A 96 2.57 -2.66 2.14
CA PHE A 96 3.07 -3.84 2.84
C PHE A 96 3.06 -5.09 1.95
N TRP A 97 2.02 -5.26 1.13
CA TRP A 97 1.95 -6.34 0.15
C TRP A 97 3.05 -6.22 -0.92
N ILE A 98 3.22 -5.03 -1.51
CA ILE A 98 4.17 -4.81 -2.61
C ILE A 98 5.62 -5.06 -2.17
N ILE A 99 5.96 -4.76 -0.92
CA ILE A 99 7.28 -5.05 -0.36
C ILE A 99 7.45 -6.52 0.09
N GLY A 100 6.45 -7.38 -0.13
CA GLY A 100 6.51 -8.81 0.17
C GLY A 100 6.05 -9.21 1.57
N GLY A 101 5.40 -8.31 2.32
CA GLY A 101 5.05 -8.52 3.72
C GLY A 101 3.99 -9.61 3.98
N ILE A 102 3.23 -10.02 2.97
CA ILE A 102 2.13 -11.01 3.11
C ILE A 102 2.41 -12.36 2.44
N ASN A 103 3.61 -12.60 1.93
CA ASN A 103 3.98 -13.91 1.38
C ASN A 103 4.58 -14.80 2.48
N PRO A 104 3.87 -15.79 3.04
CA PRO A 104 4.37 -16.59 4.16
C PRO A 104 5.66 -17.37 3.84
N GLN A 105 5.90 -17.71 2.56
CA GLN A 105 7.10 -18.45 2.16
C GLN A 105 8.33 -17.54 2.00
N LYS A 106 8.13 -16.24 1.78
CA LYS A 106 9.18 -15.27 1.47
C LYS A 106 8.84 -13.90 2.06
N THR A 107 8.42 -13.87 3.32
CA THR A 107 7.96 -12.64 3.98
C THR A 107 9.07 -11.59 3.94
N LEU A 108 8.77 -10.43 3.37
CA LEU A 108 9.72 -9.32 3.13
C LEU A 108 10.96 -9.67 2.28
N ASN A 109 11.00 -10.86 1.69
CA ASN A 109 12.08 -11.33 0.81
C ASN A 109 11.58 -11.65 -0.61
N ASP A 110 10.30 -11.40 -0.90
CA ASP A 110 9.73 -11.57 -2.24
C ASP A 110 9.88 -10.30 -3.08
N THR A 111 11.06 -10.09 -3.65
CA THR A 111 11.37 -8.92 -4.50
C THR A 111 10.59 -8.89 -5.82
N ARG A 112 9.91 -10.00 -6.18
CA ARG A 112 9.19 -10.13 -7.45
C ARG A 112 7.91 -9.32 -7.49
N ILE A 113 7.21 -9.18 -6.36
CA ILE A 113 5.87 -8.55 -6.32
C ILE A 113 5.92 -7.12 -6.87
N LEU A 114 6.88 -6.29 -6.44
CA LEU A 114 7.07 -4.95 -6.97
C LEU A 114 7.33 -4.96 -8.50
N GLY A 115 8.15 -5.89 -8.98
CA GLY A 115 8.43 -6.07 -10.40
C GLY A 115 7.19 -6.44 -11.21
N ASP A 116 6.38 -7.37 -10.70
CA ASP A 116 5.16 -7.84 -11.35
C ASP A 116 4.10 -6.74 -11.42
N VAL A 117 3.90 -5.98 -10.34
CA VAL A 117 2.97 -4.85 -10.32
C VAL A 117 3.42 -3.76 -11.30
N ARG A 118 4.72 -3.44 -11.35
CA ARG A 118 5.27 -2.50 -12.35
C ARG A 118 5.09 -2.98 -13.78
N SER A 119 5.24 -4.28 -14.02
CA SER A 119 5.03 -4.89 -15.34
C SER A 119 3.58 -4.75 -15.78
N ILE A 120 2.61 -5.04 -14.90
CA ILE A 120 1.18 -4.85 -15.16
C ILE A 120 0.89 -3.38 -15.49
N TRP A 121 1.36 -2.45 -14.65
CA TRP A 121 1.14 -1.02 -14.89
C TRP A 121 1.77 -0.53 -16.20
N THR A 122 3.00 -0.96 -16.49
CA THR A 122 3.69 -0.60 -17.75
C THR A 122 2.94 -1.10 -18.98
N LYS A 123 2.33 -2.29 -18.90
CA LYS A 123 1.46 -2.80 -19.97
C LYS A 123 0.21 -1.94 -20.13
N MET A 124 -0.39 -1.46 -19.03
CA MET A 124 -1.54 -0.56 -19.07
C MET A 124 -1.19 0.78 -19.73
N LEU A 125 -0.05 1.39 -19.38
CA LEU A 125 0.44 2.64 -19.98
C LEU A 125 0.57 2.56 -21.51
N LYS A 126 0.88 1.37 -22.05
CA LYS A 126 1.06 1.13 -23.48
C LYS A 126 -0.20 0.61 -24.18
N SER A 127 -1.28 0.38 -23.44
CA SER A 127 -2.49 -0.25 -23.99
C SER A 127 -3.24 0.70 -24.94
N PRO A 128 -3.65 0.23 -26.13
CA PRO A 128 -4.48 1.04 -27.03
C PRO A 128 -5.95 1.13 -26.59
N SER A 129 -6.38 0.27 -25.65
CA SER A 129 -7.77 0.19 -25.18
C SER A 129 -8.23 1.51 -24.56
N VAL A 130 -9.37 2.04 -25.03
CA VAL A 130 -9.99 3.27 -24.52
C VAL A 130 -10.25 3.17 -23.02
N ARG A 131 -10.79 2.03 -22.57
CA ARG A 131 -11.02 1.74 -21.15
C ARG A 131 -9.71 1.84 -20.36
N THR A 132 -8.65 1.21 -20.85
CA THR A 132 -7.36 1.20 -20.16
C THR A 132 -6.74 2.59 -20.09
N LYS A 133 -6.84 3.39 -21.15
CA LYS A 133 -6.36 4.78 -21.16
C LYS A 133 -7.07 5.62 -20.10
N ARG A 134 -8.39 5.51 -19.99
CA ARG A 134 -9.17 6.17 -18.93
C ARG A 134 -8.71 5.73 -17.53
N LEU A 135 -8.48 4.44 -17.31
CA LEU A 135 -7.94 3.95 -16.04
C LEU A 135 -6.55 4.53 -15.76
N VAL A 136 -5.68 4.58 -16.77
CA VAL A 136 -4.35 5.19 -16.65
C VAL A 136 -4.47 6.65 -16.21
N GLU A 137 -5.30 7.45 -16.89
CA GLU A 137 -5.52 8.85 -16.55
C GLU A 137 -5.97 9.04 -15.10
N MET A 138 -6.87 8.18 -14.61
CA MET A 138 -7.39 8.27 -13.25
C MET A 138 -6.37 7.84 -12.18
N TYR A 139 -5.57 6.80 -12.43
CA TYR A 139 -4.70 6.20 -11.42
C TYR A 139 -3.21 6.53 -11.60
N LEU A 140 -2.82 7.38 -12.56
CA LEU A 140 -1.41 7.68 -12.85
C LEU A 140 -0.67 8.26 -11.65
N SER A 141 -1.22 9.29 -11.01
CA SER A 141 -0.59 9.91 -9.83
C SER A 141 -0.50 8.91 -8.67
N PHE A 142 -1.57 8.15 -8.45
CA PHE A 142 -1.62 7.09 -7.44
C PHE A 142 -0.50 6.04 -7.62
N PHE A 143 -0.35 5.46 -8.81
CA PHE A 143 0.68 4.45 -9.05
C PHE A 143 2.10 5.03 -8.98
N ASN A 144 2.30 6.28 -9.40
CA ASN A 144 3.59 6.95 -9.25
C ASN A 144 3.98 7.11 -7.77
N ASP A 145 3.03 7.54 -6.93
CA ASP A 145 3.25 7.64 -5.48
C ASP A 145 3.49 6.24 -4.88
N LEU A 146 2.62 5.27 -5.17
CA LEU A 146 2.74 3.90 -4.68
C LEU A 146 4.10 3.27 -5.02
N PHE A 147 4.57 3.42 -6.26
CA PHE A 147 5.86 2.87 -6.67
C PHE A 147 7.06 3.60 -6.11
N THR A 148 6.94 4.89 -5.85
CA THR A 148 8.00 5.66 -5.18
C THR A 148 8.15 5.15 -3.75
N ASP A 149 7.03 5.02 -3.05
CA ASP A 149 6.99 4.71 -1.63
C ASP A 149 7.40 3.27 -1.39
N SER A 150 6.81 2.34 -2.14
CA SER A 150 7.15 0.92 -2.05
C SER A 150 8.61 0.65 -2.42
N ALA A 151 9.18 1.37 -3.38
CA ALA A 151 10.58 1.18 -3.76
C ALA A 151 11.55 1.69 -2.70
N ASN A 152 11.25 2.82 -2.06
CA ASN A 152 12.07 3.34 -0.98
C ASN A 152 11.99 2.45 0.27
N LEU A 153 10.79 1.97 0.63
CA LEU A 153 10.61 1.00 1.71
C LEU A 153 11.33 -0.32 1.42
N ASN A 154 11.18 -0.88 0.21
CA ASN A 154 11.81 -2.15 -0.15
C ASN A 154 13.35 -2.08 -0.11
N LYS A 155 13.94 -0.94 -0.54
CA LYS A 155 15.40 -0.70 -0.47
C LYS A 155 15.94 -0.70 0.96
N MET A 156 15.11 -0.45 1.96
CA MET A 156 15.54 -0.42 3.35
C MET A 156 15.59 -1.80 3.99
N ILE A 157 14.83 -2.78 3.49
CA ILE A 157 14.74 -4.12 4.08
C ILE A 157 16.12 -4.74 4.35
N PRO A 158 17.09 -4.70 3.43
CA PRO A 158 18.43 -5.27 3.68
C PRO A 158 19.17 -4.67 4.89
N ASN A 159 18.87 -3.42 5.28
CA ASN A 159 19.50 -2.77 6.43
C ASN A 159 19.05 -3.39 7.77
N TYR A 160 17.96 -4.16 7.75
CA TYR A 160 17.34 -4.78 8.91
C TYR A 160 17.47 -6.31 8.93
N ASN A 161 18.36 -6.88 8.11
CA ASN A 161 18.63 -8.33 8.08
C ASN A 161 19.16 -8.91 9.40
N HIS A 162 19.51 -8.05 10.37
CA HIS A 162 19.92 -8.44 11.71
C HIS A 162 18.73 -8.69 12.65
N LEU A 163 17.51 -8.29 12.27
CA LEU A 163 16.30 -8.53 13.06
C LEU A 163 15.73 -9.92 12.77
N GLU A 164 15.14 -10.53 13.79
CA GLU A 164 14.33 -11.74 13.63
C GLU A 164 13.06 -11.45 12.83
N LEU A 165 12.53 -12.46 12.12
CA LEU A 165 11.41 -12.25 11.20
C LEU A 165 10.17 -11.58 11.83
N PRO A 166 9.73 -11.94 13.06
CA PRO A 166 8.59 -11.26 13.70
C PRO A 166 8.86 -9.77 13.93
N GLU A 167 10.04 -9.41 14.42
CA GLU A 167 10.43 -8.02 14.67
C GLU A 167 10.57 -7.22 13.36
N LEU A 168 11.14 -7.85 12.33
CA LEU A 168 11.24 -7.28 10.99
C LEU A 168 9.85 -6.98 10.41
N VAL A 169 8.90 -7.91 10.56
CA VAL A 169 7.52 -7.73 10.11
C VAL A 169 6.84 -6.56 10.83
N VAL A 170 6.95 -6.47 12.15
CA VAL A 170 6.40 -5.35 12.93
C VAL A 170 7.02 -4.02 12.49
N THR A 171 8.34 -3.99 12.36
CA THR A 171 9.09 -2.80 11.92
C THR A 171 8.60 -2.27 10.58
N PHE A 172 8.42 -3.16 9.59
CA PHE A 172 7.97 -2.75 8.25
C PHE A 172 6.47 -2.48 8.16
N LYS A 173 5.63 -3.11 9.00
CA LYS A 173 4.22 -2.71 9.14
C LYS A 173 4.13 -1.27 9.65
N ASN A 174 4.85 -0.94 10.73
CA ASN A 174 4.88 0.42 11.28
C ASN A 174 5.43 1.44 10.26
N ALA A 175 6.46 1.06 9.50
CA ALA A 175 6.98 1.92 8.44
C ALA A 175 5.95 2.18 7.33
N CYS A 176 5.18 1.17 6.91
CA CYS A 176 4.08 1.33 5.96
C CYS A 176 2.97 2.23 6.51
N GLN A 177 2.63 2.10 7.80
CA GLN A 177 1.67 2.97 8.49
C GLN A 177 2.13 4.43 8.51
N ASN A 178 3.34 4.67 8.98
CA ASN A 178 3.92 6.00 9.06
C ASN A 178 4.06 6.67 7.67
N CYS A 179 4.45 5.90 6.66
CA CYS A 179 4.50 6.34 5.26
C CYS A 179 3.11 6.71 4.74
N THR A 180 2.11 5.87 5.00
CA THR A 180 0.71 6.11 4.61
C THR A 180 0.18 7.38 5.25
N TRP A 181 0.40 7.55 6.55
CA TRP A 181 0.01 8.76 7.27
C TRP A 181 0.62 10.00 6.63
N ALA A 182 1.92 9.97 6.31
CA ALA A 182 2.61 11.09 5.69
C ALA A 182 2.05 11.45 4.31
N ARG A 183 1.68 10.42 3.53
CA ARG A 183 1.09 10.57 2.20
C ARG A 183 -0.32 11.17 2.26
N VAL A 184 -1.18 10.63 3.13
CA VAL A 184 -2.57 11.11 3.32
C VAL A 184 -2.60 12.57 3.78
N ASN A 185 -1.66 12.96 4.65
CA ASN A 185 -1.54 14.35 5.11
C ASN A 185 -0.78 15.26 4.12
N GLY A 186 -0.36 14.74 2.96
CA GLY A 186 0.24 15.52 1.88
C GLY A 186 1.71 15.87 2.06
N PHE A 187 2.40 15.39 3.10
CA PHE A 187 3.82 15.67 3.34
C PHE A 187 4.69 15.20 2.18
N LEU A 188 4.48 13.96 1.75
CA LEU A 188 5.30 13.34 0.71
C LEU A 188 5.05 13.90 -0.70
N SER A 189 3.99 14.69 -0.89
CA SER A 189 3.80 15.48 -2.12
C SER A 189 4.79 16.64 -2.23
N PHE A 190 5.32 17.13 -1.10
CA PHE A 190 6.30 18.22 -1.04
C PHE A 190 7.71 17.70 -0.78
N LEU A 191 7.85 16.61 -0.03
CA LEU A 191 9.14 16.04 0.37
C LEU A 191 9.58 14.89 -0.56
N THR A 192 9.82 15.21 -1.84
CA THR A 192 10.15 14.18 -2.86
C THR A 192 11.46 13.42 -2.61
N ALA A 193 12.35 13.98 -1.78
CA ALA A 193 13.63 13.37 -1.40
C ALA A 193 13.68 12.98 0.10
N PHE A 194 12.51 12.77 0.73
CA PHE A 194 12.44 12.35 2.12
C PHE A 194 13.20 11.04 2.35
N ASN A 195 13.91 10.94 3.46
CA ASN A 195 14.63 9.71 3.83
C ASN A 195 13.70 8.74 4.58
N TYR A 196 13.32 7.65 3.92
CA TYR A 196 12.35 6.69 4.46
C TYR A 196 12.85 5.94 5.70
N ASN A 197 14.17 5.98 5.99
CA ASN A 197 14.73 5.42 7.23
C ASN A 197 14.16 6.05 8.50
N HIS A 198 13.51 7.21 8.40
CA HIS A 198 12.83 7.82 9.53
C HIS A 198 11.51 7.12 9.88
N PHE A 199 10.85 6.46 8.92
CA PHE A 199 9.60 5.74 9.15
C PHE A 199 9.76 4.48 10.00
N THR A 200 10.96 3.92 10.04
CA THR A 200 11.33 2.76 10.88
C THR A 200 11.90 3.15 12.24
N LYS A 201 12.12 4.44 12.51
CA LYS A 201 12.84 4.93 13.71
C LYS A 201 12.01 5.86 14.60
N ASP A 202 10.68 5.89 14.41
CA ASP A 202 9.71 6.73 15.13
C ASP A 202 10.10 8.22 15.28
N ASN A 203 10.96 8.73 14.39
CA ASN A 203 11.42 10.12 14.38
C ASN A 203 11.03 10.88 13.11
N TYR A 204 10.10 10.31 12.34
CA TYR A 204 9.68 10.84 11.05
C TYR A 204 9.01 12.22 11.14
N PHE A 205 8.32 12.54 12.24
CA PHE A 205 7.76 13.88 12.46
C PHE A 205 8.85 14.96 12.48
N TYR A 206 9.88 14.77 13.31
CA TYR A 206 11.01 15.71 13.40
C TYR A 206 11.80 15.80 12.09
N ALA A 207 11.98 14.68 11.40
CA ALA A 207 12.64 14.67 10.09
C ALA A 207 11.85 15.46 9.05
N MET A 208 10.52 15.27 8.99
CA MET A 208 9.66 16.04 8.08
C MET A 208 9.65 17.53 8.43
N GLU A 209 9.62 17.87 9.71
CA GLU A 209 9.66 19.25 10.17
C GLU A 209 10.96 19.94 9.71
N SER A 210 12.10 19.28 9.91
CA SER A 210 13.40 19.74 9.46
C SER A 210 13.43 19.95 7.94
N ASP A 211 12.97 18.96 7.17
CA ASP A 211 12.95 19.03 5.71
C ASP A 211 12.02 20.14 5.18
N LEU A 212 10.85 20.33 5.81
CA LEU A 212 9.93 21.42 5.49
C LEU A 212 10.51 22.80 5.82
N LYS A 213 11.19 22.95 6.97
CA LYS A 213 11.90 24.18 7.34
C LYS A 213 13.01 24.51 6.33
N LEU A 214 13.80 23.52 5.94
CA LEU A 214 14.83 23.67 4.91
C LEU A 214 14.22 24.09 3.57
N MET A 215 13.10 23.48 3.17
CA MET A 215 12.38 23.84 1.95
C MET A 215 11.84 25.27 1.99
N LYS A 216 11.20 25.66 3.10
CA LYS A 216 10.72 27.03 3.35
C LYS A 216 11.84 28.04 3.21
N ASN A 217 12.96 27.81 3.89
CA ASN A 217 14.12 28.71 3.86
C ASN A 217 14.72 28.82 2.45
N ARG A 218 14.81 27.72 1.69
CA ARG A 218 15.26 27.74 0.29
C ARG A 218 14.37 28.58 -0.62
N ILE A 219 13.06 28.60 -0.37
CA ILE A 219 12.11 29.44 -1.11
C ILE A 219 12.28 30.90 -0.68
N LEU A 220 12.25 31.19 0.62
CA LEU A 220 12.38 32.53 1.18
C LEU A 220 13.68 33.24 0.77
N ASN A 221 14.79 32.51 0.67
CA ASN A 221 16.06 33.05 0.19
C ASN A 221 16.05 33.47 -1.30
N LYS A 222 14.98 33.16 -2.03
CA LYS A 222 14.84 33.46 -3.46
C LYS A 222 13.70 34.44 -3.75
N VAL A 223 12.80 34.69 -2.80
CA VAL A 223 11.59 35.49 -3.03
C VAL A 223 11.50 36.72 -2.14
N GLU A 224 11.00 37.80 -2.72
CA GLU A 224 10.62 39.00 -1.99
C GLU A 224 9.15 38.90 -1.57
N LEU A 225 8.88 39.27 -0.32
CA LEU A 225 7.55 39.24 0.26
C LEU A 225 7.01 40.66 0.46
N SER A 226 5.71 40.83 0.22
CA SER A 226 4.99 42.03 0.65
C SER A 226 4.92 42.10 2.19
N PRO A 227 4.55 43.26 2.76
CA PRO A 227 4.28 43.37 4.20
C PRO A 227 3.25 42.36 4.73
N ASN A 228 2.35 41.88 3.87
CA ASN A 228 1.32 40.91 4.20
C ASN A 228 1.79 39.45 4.05
N GLY A 229 3.07 39.22 3.72
CA GLY A 229 3.65 37.88 3.54
C GLY A 229 3.40 37.23 2.18
N THR A 230 2.80 37.94 1.22
CA THR A 230 2.55 37.44 -0.15
C THR A 230 3.80 37.56 -0.99
N VAL A 231 4.09 36.57 -1.84
CA VAL A 231 5.21 36.62 -2.78
C VAL A 231 4.97 37.66 -3.88
N VAL A 232 5.87 38.64 -4.01
CA VAL A 232 5.74 39.74 -4.99
C VAL A 232 6.83 39.74 -6.07
N ALA A 233 8.02 39.19 -5.78
CA ALA A 233 9.10 39.10 -6.75
C ALA A 233 10.12 38.01 -6.38
N PHE A 234 11.12 37.80 -7.25
CA PHE A 234 12.30 36.97 -6.97
C PHE A 234 13.56 37.83 -6.91
N PHE A 235 14.45 37.56 -5.96
CA PHE A 235 15.71 38.31 -5.80
C PHE A 235 16.73 38.10 -6.92
N LYS A 236 16.58 37.07 -7.76
CA LYS A 236 17.65 36.62 -8.70
C LYS A 236 17.21 36.30 -10.13
N SER A 237 16.00 36.67 -10.59
CA SER A 237 15.64 36.37 -11.98
C SER A 237 16.08 37.47 -12.93
N LYS A 238 16.96 37.13 -13.88
CA LYS A 238 17.26 37.93 -15.08
C LYS A 238 16.09 37.99 -16.08
N TYR A 239 14.94 37.42 -15.73
CA TYR A 239 13.78 37.25 -16.58
C TYR A 239 12.53 37.70 -15.82
N GLU A 240 11.58 38.31 -16.54
CA GLU A 240 10.24 38.58 -16.02
C GLU A 240 9.55 37.26 -15.68
N GLN A 241 9.10 37.14 -14.44
CA GLN A 241 8.35 35.97 -13.97
C GLN A 241 6.88 36.15 -14.32
N SER A 242 6.23 35.09 -14.79
CA SER A 242 4.77 35.10 -14.96
C SER A 242 4.07 35.22 -13.61
N GLN A 243 2.88 35.83 -13.58
CA GLN A 243 2.05 35.87 -12.37
C GLN A 243 1.73 34.46 -11.85
N ASP A 244 1.56 33.48 -12.73
CA ASP A 244 1.32 32.09 -12.38
C ASP A 244 2.45 31.49 -11.52
N ASN A 245 3.71 31.85 -11.80
CA ASN A 245 4.83 31.38 -11.00
C ASN A 245 4.79 31.95 -9.59
N LEU A 246 4.49 33.25 -9.44
CA LEU A 246 4.37 33.91 -8.14
C LEU A 246 3.24 33.30 -7.31
N ILE A 247 2.08 33.09 -7.94
CA ILE A 247 0.92 32.40 -7.33
C ILE A 247 1.30 30.98 -6.89
N GLY A 248 1.99 30.21 -7.75
CA GLY A 248 2.41 28.85 -7.44
C GLY A 248 3.33 28.77 -6.21
N ILE A 249 4.21 29.75 -6.03
CA ILE A 249 5.11 29.80 -4.87
C ILE A 249 4.37 30.23 -3.61
N ASP A 250 3.48 31.21 -3.71
CA ASP A 250 2.64 31.64 -2.59
C ASP A 250 1.80 30.46 -2.06
N ILE A 251 1.13 29.72 -2.95
CA ILE A 251 0.40 28.50 -2.61
C ILE A 251 1.31 27.47 -1.94
N ARG A 252 2.53 27.28 -2.47
CA ARG A 252 3.51 26.35 -1.90
C ARG A 252 3.95 26.76 -0.50
N LEU A 253 4.26 28.04 -0.27
CA LEU A 253 4.64 28.56 1.05
C LEU A 253 3.50 28.43 2.06
N LYS A 254 2.28 28.79 1.68
CA LYS A 254 1.08 28.61 2.51
C LYS A 254 0.88 27.14 2.88
N THR A 255 1.07 26.24 1.92
CA THR A 255 0.94 24.80 2.17
C THR A 255 2.04 24.30 3.12
N ILE A 256 3.28 24.73 2.95
CA ILE A 256 4.38 24.37 3.87
C ILE A 256 4.10 24.88 5.28
N ASN A 257 3.62 26.11 5.45
CA ASN A 257 3.28 26.65 6.77
C ASN A 257 2.17 25.83 7.44
N ARG A 258 1.09 25.51 6.70
CA ARG A 258 0.02 24.64 7.21
C ARG A 258 0.55 23.26 7.63
N LEU A 259 1.43 22.66 6.84
CA LEU A 259 2.03 21.35 7.18
C LEU A 259 2.92 21.43 8.42
N LEU A 260 3.68 22.52 8.59
CA LEU A 260 4.48 22.77 9.79
C LEU A 260 3.59 22.95 11.03
N GLU A 261 2.49 23.70 10.92
CA GLU A 261 1.51 23.85 12.01
C GLU A 261 0.92 22.49 12.42
N THR A 262 0.55 21.65 11.45
CA THR A 262 0.07 20.28 11.71
C THR A 262 1.13 19.45 12.45
N LEU A 263 2.41 19.52 12.06
CA LEU A 263 3.48 18.79 12.73
C LEU A 263 3.72 19.28 14.16
N ASN A 264 3.73 20.60 14.39
CA ASN A 264 3.94 21.16 15.72
C ASN A 264 2.87 20.67 16.70
N LEU A 265 1.60 20.70 16.29
CA LEU A 265 0.49 20.19 17.12
C LEU A 265 0.64 18.70 17.47
N LEU A 266 1.17 17.90 16.55
CA LEU A 266 1.38 16.46 16.78
C LEU A 266 2.59 16.20 17.68
N ILE A 267 3.68 16.96 17.48
CA ILE A 267 4.88 16.88 18.30
C ILE A 267 4.55 17.30 19.74
N GLU A 268 3.80 18.39 19.94
CA GLU A 268 3.33 18.85 21.25
C GLU A 268 2.49 17.77 21.95
N ARG A 269 1.50 17.19 21.25
CA ARG A 269 0.69 16.09 21.82
C ARG A 269 1.53 14.85 22.17
N SER A 270 2.55 14.54 21.39
CA SER A 270 3.44 13.40 21.66
C SER A 270 4.38 13.65 22.85
N THR A 271 4.68 14.92 23.17
CA THR A 271 5.57 15.30 24.27
C THR A 271 4.83 15.53 25.59
N GLU A 272 3.53 15.84 25.56
CA GLU A 272 2.67 15.91 26.74
C GLU A 272 2.35 14.54 27.36
N LEU A 273 2.54 13.45 26.62
CA LEU A 273 2.48 12.07 27.12
C LEU A 273 3.85 11.64 27.71
N LEU A 274 4.16 12.09 28.93
CA LEU A 274 5.32 11.65 29.71
C LEU A 274 4.99 10.38 30.56
N PRO A 275 6.01 9.62 31.04
CA PRO A 275 6.16 8.17 30.84
C PRO A 275 5.35 7.22 31.75
N SER A 276 4.44 7.71 32.59
CA SER A 276 3.69 6.84 33.53
C SER A 276 2.59 6.01 32.87
N GLU A 277 2.16 6.35 31.65
CA GLU A 277 1.07 5.64 30.95
C GLU A 277 1.58 4.69 29.85
N HIS A 278 2.86 4.78 29.47
CA HIS A 278 3.48 3.84 28.54
C HIS A 278 3.74 2.45 29.18
N ALA A 279 3.72 2.35 30.50
CA ALA A 279 3.77 1.07 31.21
C ALA A 279 2.41 0.36 31.20
N THR A 280 1.33 1.12 31.43
CA THR A 280 -0.04 0.59 31.51
C THR A 280 -0.59 0.16 30.14
N LEU A 281 -0.29 0.92 29.07
CA LEU A 281 -0.69 0.53 27.71
C LEU A 281 0.08 -0.68 27.15
N LYS A 282 1.30 -0.96 27.64
CA LYS A 282 2.03 -2.20 27.28
C LYS A 282 1.54 -3.43 28.04
N GLU A 283 0.98 -3.26 29.24
CA GLU A 283 0.36 -4.36 29.98
C GLU A 283 -1.01 -4.72 29.40
N GLU A 284 -1.84 -3.75 29.04
CA GLU A 284 -3.18 -4.01 28.47
C GLU A 284 -3.11 -4.66 27.06
N LEU A 285 -2.15 -4.26 26.22
CA LEU A 285 -1.90 -4.89 24.90
C LEU A 285 -1.27 -6.29 24.98
N ASN A 286 -0.63 -6.65 26.10
CA ASN A 286 -0.10 -8.00 26.31
C ASN A 286 -1.18 -8.96 26.85
N THR A 287 -2.20 -8.45 27.54
CA THR A 287 -3.35 -9.26 27.98
C THR A 287 -4.35 -9.56 26.86
N GLU A 288 -4.59 -8.65 25.91
CA GLU A 288 -5.50 -8.93 24.78
C GLU A 288 -4.88 -9.87 23.72
N ASN A 289 -3.54 -9.87 23.56
CA ASN A 289 -2.86 -10.79 22.63
C ASN A 289 -2.69 -12.22 23.17
N ALA A 290 -2.96 -12.47 24.45
CA ALA A 290 -2.89 -13.80 25.05
C ALA A 290 -4.15 -14.65 24.78
N GLU A 291 -5.28 -14.05 24.42
CA GLU A 291 -6.54 -14.77 24.19
C GLU A 291 -6.78 -15.19 22.73
N ASP A 292 -5.98 -14.70 21.77
CA ASP A 292 -6.10 -15.06 20.34
C ASP A 292 -5.14 -16.19 19.90
N HIS A 293 -4.48 -16.85 20.86
CA HIS A 293 -3.55 -17.96 20.63
C HIS A 293 -4.02 -19.30 21.23
N VAL A 294 -5.25 -19.73 20.92
CA VAL A 294 -5.67 -21.13 21.17
C VAL A 294 -6.52 -21.66 19.99
N LEU A 295 -5.86 -22.41 19.10
CA LEU A 295 -6.31 -23.63 18.38
C LEU A 295 -5.55 -23.79 17.05
N MET A 296 -4.28 -24.18 17.15
CA MET A 296 -3.65 -25.03 16.14
C MET A 296 -3.24 -26.33 16.82
N ASP A 297 -4.22 -27.19 17.08
CA ASP A 297 -3.95 -28.61 17.29
C ASP A 297 -3.90 -29.29 15.92
N ILE A 298 -2.69 -29.59 15.49
CA ILE A 298 -2.39 -30.53 14.42
C ILE A 298 -2.32 -31.91 15.07
N GLU A 299 -3.39 -32.71 14.94
CA GLU A 299 -3.25 -34.14 15.15
C GLU A 299 -2.48 -34.74 13.98
N SER A 300 -1.29 -35.24 14.30
CA SER A 300 -0.48 -36.12 13.49
C SER A 300 -1.15 -37.48 13.40
N SER A 301 -1.58 -37.87 12.20
CA SER A 301 -1.82 -39.27 11.90
C SER A 301 -0.60 -39.83 11.17
N THR A 302 0.28 -40.44 11.95
CA THR A 302 1.21 -41.48 11.50
C THR A 302 0.40 -42.58 10.80
N LYS A 303 0.66 -42.81 9.52
CA LYS A 303 0.30 -44.07 8.87
C LYS A 303 1.55 -44.94 8.80
N ASP A 304 1.44 -46.05 9.50
CA ASP A 304 2.40 -47.13 9.55
C ASP A 304 2.72 -47.67 8.16
N VAL A 305 4.03 -47.88 7.99
CA VAL A 305 4.64 -48.67 6.94
C VAL A 305 4.41 -50.13 7.31
N GLN A 306 3.62 -50.86 6.50
CA GLN A 306 3.74 -52.31 6.41
C GLN A 306 4.47 -52.64 5.12
N ALA A 307 5.67 -53.18 5.29
CA ALA A 307 6.38 -53.96 4.30
C ALA A 307 5.82 -55.38 4.29
N ASP A 308 5.70 -55.97 3.10
CA ASP A 308 6.24 -57.31 2.84
C ASP A 308 6.43 -57.54 1.32
N PRO A 309 7.29 -58.50 0.93
CA PRO A 309 8.05 -58.48 -0.32
C PRO A 309 7.57 -59.50 -1.37
N ASP A 310 8.38 -59.60 -2.44
CA ASP A 310 8.45 -60.63 -3.49
C ASP A 310 7.37 -60.56 -4.59
N GLU A 311 7.64 -60.72 -5.89
CA GLU A 311 8.77 -61.30 -6.61
C GLU A 311 8.63 -60.95 -8.11
N GLY A 312 9.72 -60.95 -8.87
CA GLY A 312 9.68 -61.52 -10.24
C GLY A 312 9.50 -60.62 -11.48
N ASN A 313 10.66 -60.33 -12.10
CA ASN A 313 10.97 -60.59 -13.51
C ASN A 313 10.50 -59.66 -14.68
N VAL A 314 11.54 -59.12 -15.34
CA VAL A 314 11.82 -59.10 -16.81
C VAL A 314 10.93 -58.25 -17.72
N GLY A 315 11.58 -57.32 -18.42
CA GLY A 315 11.05 -56.80 -19.67
C GLY A 315 11.69 -55.50 -20.17
N SER A 316 12.79 -55.65 -20.92
CA SER A 316 13.30 -54.60 -21.82
C SER A 316 12.21 -54.10 -22.77
N SER A 317 12.10 -52.78 -22.96
CA SER A 317 12.15 -52.20 -24.32
C SER A 317 12.32 -50.69 -24.31
N LYS A 318 13.30 -50.25 -25.10
CA LYS A 318 13.40 -48.97 -25.81
C LYS A 318 12.04 -48.47 -26.32
N TYR A 319 11.83 -47.15 -26.35
CA TYR A 319 11.61 -46.39 -27.59
C TYR A 319 11.70 -44.88 -27.34
N THR A 320 12.51 -44.25 -28.20
CA THR A 320 12.52 -42.83 -28.57
C THR A 320 11.28 -42.48 -29.38
N PHE A 321 10.70 -41.29 -29.14
CA PHE A 321 10.44 -40.23 -30.13
C PHE A 321 10.25 -38.89 -29.42
#